data_AF-A0A1H1RYK1-F1
#
_entry.id   AF-A0A1H1RYK1-F1
#
_cell.length_a   1.000
_cell.length_b   1.000
_cell.length_c   1.000
_cell.angle_alpha   90.00
_cell.angle_beta   90.00
_cell.angle_gamma   90.00
#
_symmetry.space_group_name_H-M   'P 1'
#
loop_
_entity.id
_entity.type
_entity.pdbx_description
1 polymer ?
#
loop_
_entity_poly.entity_id
_entity_poly.type
_entity_poly.pdbx_seq_one_letter_code
_entity_poly.pdbx_strand_id
1 'polypeptide(L)'
;MKTKIVPDPPHTSILDEKCAVVRDVIGRCIDYLAPDSDPTKPPRFGVIDTTAAPPTDYLNAHKLPVFTVREGIDVEVALQHVSFLLKAAEYVADDLGSSARDLARDQIWSITHSVEMARAVVEALLCGAHRSDT
;
A
#
# COMPACT_ATOMS: atom_id res chain seq x y z
N MET A 1 -42.27 35.51 -15.78
CA MET A 1 -42.11 34.16 -15.19
C MET A 1 -40.75 34.10 -14.51
N LYS A 2 -40.68 33.85 -13.20
CA LYS A 2 -39.41 33.71 -12.45
C LYS A 2 -38.97 32.25 -12.54
N THR A 3 -37.87 31.96 -13.24
CA THR A 3 -37.28 30.62 -13.28
C THR A 3 -36.59 30.35 -11.95
N LYS A 4 -37.18 29.46 -11.14
CA LYS A 4 -36.57 28.92 -9.93
C LYS A 4 -35.35 28.10 -10.36
N ILE A 5 -34.17 28.71 -10.32
CA ILE A 5 -32.89 28.01 -10.43
C ILE A 5 -32.79 27.13 -9.19
N VAL A 6 -32.93 25.83 -9.39
CA VAL A 6 -32.62 24.82 -8.38
C VAL A 6 -31.10 24.68 -8.40
N PRO A 7 -30.38 24.93 -7.29
CA PRO A 7 -28.96 24.63 -7.21
C PRO A 7 -28.78 23.12 -7.36
N ASP A 8 -27.89 22.69 -8.25
CA ASP A 8 -27.53 21.28 -8.37
C ASP A 8 -27.05 20.75 -7.00
N PRO A 9 -27.42 19.51 -6.63
CA PRO A 9 -26.97 18.91 -5.39
C PRO A 9 -25.43 18.77 -5.40
N PRO A 10 -24.76 18.90 -4.24
CA PRO A 10 -23.32 18.71 -4.17
C PRO A 10 -23.00 17.26 -4.54
N HIS A 11 -22.50 17.05 -5.76
CA HIS A 11 -21.90 15.78 -6.14
C HIS A 11 -20.48 15.76 -5.55
N THR A 12 -20.33 15.24 -4.33
CA THR A 12 -19.00 14.80 -3.89
C THR A 12 -18.62 13.63 -4.77
N SER A 13 -17.67 13.85 -5.67
CA SER A 13 -17.21 12.82 -6.59
C SER A 13 -16.58 11.69 -5.77
N ILE A 14 -16.94 10.43 -6.04
CA ILE A 14 -16.28 9.24 -5.44
C ILE A 14 -14.75 9.30 -5.61
N LEU A 15 -14.28 9.98 -6.65
CA LEU A 15 -12.85 10.24 -6.88
C LEU A 15 -12.24 11.14 -5.79
N ASP A 16 -12.97 12.17 -5.32
CA ASP A 16 -12.51 13.07 -4.27
C ASP A 16 -12.37 12.35 -2.92
N GLU A 17 -13.31 11.44 -2.62
CA GLU A 17 -13.25 10.61 -1.41
C GLU A 17 -12.03 9.69 -1.41
N LYS A 18 -11.76 9.01 -2.53
CA LYS A 18 -10.57 8.15 -2.68
C LYS A 18 -9.27 8.95 -2.57
N CYS A 19 -9.20 10.12 -3.21
CA CYS A 19 -8.04 11.02 -3.12
C CYS A 19 -7.86 11.60 -1.71
N ALA A 20 -8.94 11.78 -0.93
CA ALA A 20 -8.84 12.17 0.47
C ALA A 20 -8.22 11.07 1.33
N VAL A 21 -8.64 9.82 1.15
CA VAL A 21 -8.07 8.66 1.87
C VAL A 21 -6.58 8.49 1.57
N VAL A 22 -6.18 8.59 0.30
CA VAL A 22 -4.76 8.49 -0.09
C VAL A 22 -3.93 9.59 0.57
N ARG A 23 -4.41 10.84 0.55
CA ARG A 23 -3.72 11.96 1.19
C ARG A 23 -3.61 11.80 2.71
N ASP A 24 -4.66 11.30 3.36
CA ASP A 24 -4.66 11.01 4.80
C ASP A 24 -3.61 9.94 5.16
N VAL A 25 -3.54 8.85 4.40
CA VAL A 25 -2.54 7.79 4.61
C VAL A 25 -1.13 8.34 4.44
N ILE A 26 -0.87 9.11 3.37
CA ILE A 26 0.43 9.74 3.12
C ILE A 26 0.79 10.70 4.25
N GLY A 27 -0.16 11.53 4.71
CA GLY A 27 0.04 12.46 5.82
C GLY A 27 0.49 11.74 7.10
N ARG A 28 -0.22 10.66 7.48
CA ARG A 28 0.15 9.84 8.64
C ARG A 28 1.54 9.21 8.52
N CYS A 29 1.93 8.78 7.32
CA CYS A 29 3.29 8.28 7.08
C CYS A 29 4.34 9.38 7.26
N ILE A 30 4.09 10.59 6.74
CA ILE A 30 4.98 11.74 6.90
C ILE A 30 5.13 12.12 8.37
N ASP A 31 4.02 12.19 9.11
CA ASP A 31 4.03 12.52 10.54
C ASP A 31 4.82 11.50 11.36
N TYR A 32 4.70 10.21 11.02
CA TYR A 32 5.42 9.13 11.70
C TYR A 32 6.92 9.11 11.37
N LEU A 33 7.30 9.53 10.17
CA LEU A 33 8.69 9.65 9.74
C LEU A 33 9.31 11.01 10.10
N ALA A 34 8.51 11.95 10.61
CA ALA A 34 8.97 13.25 11.00
C ALA A 34 9.96 13.12 12.19
N PRO A 35 11.06 13.88 12.17
CA PRO A 35 12.14 13.79 13.16
C PRO A 35 11.73 14.21 14.58
N ASP A 36 10.52 14.76 14.76
CA ASP A 36 9.96 15.21 16.05
C ASP A 36 9.17 14.08 16.78
N SER A 37 9.18 12.87 16.22
CA SER A 37 8.66 11.68 16.88
C SER A 37 9.49 11.39 18.14
N ASP A 38 8.84 11.28 19.30
CA ASP A 38 9.51 11.05 20.59
C ASP A 38 10.56 9.91 20.50
N PRO A 39 11.87 10.23 20.57
CA PRO A 39 12.94 9.25 20.39
C PRO A 39 13.00 8.23 21.54
N THR A 40 12.23 8.43 22.62
CA THR A 40 12.22 7.56 23.79
C THR A 40 11.26 6.39 23.69
N LYS A 41 10.37 6.39 22.68
CA LYS A 41 9.46 5.26 22.40
C LYS A 41 9.67 4.77 20.97
N PRO A 42 10.79 4.08 20.68
CA PRO A 42 10.93 3.42 19.41
C PRO A 42 9.73 2.49 19.21
N PRO A 43 9.09 2.52 18.04
CA PRO A 43 8.08 1.52 17.73
C PRO A 43 8.74 0.16 17.90
N ARG A 44 8.19 -0.63 18.84
CA ARG A 44 8.66 -1.98 19.15
C ARG A 44 8.27 -2.87 17.99
N PHE A 45 9.02 -2.80 16.91
CA PHE A 45 9.12 -3.90 15.98
C PHE A 45 10.05 -4.91 16.64
N GLY A 46 9.57 -6.11 16.92
CA GLY A 46 10.45 -7.22 17.28
C GLY A 46 11.56 -7.38 16.25
N VAL A 47 12.62 -8.11 16.57
CA VAL A 47 13.72 -8.32 15.62
C VAL A 47 13.16 -9.01 14.36
N ILE A 48 13.22 -8.30 13.23
CA ILE A 48 12.79 -8.80 11.91
C ILE A 48 14.01 -9.45 11.24
N ASP A 49 14.18 -10.75 11.41
CA ASP A 49 15.25 -11.48 10.73
C ASP A 49 14.80 -12.00 9.37
N THR A 50 13.59 -12.56 9.31
CA THR A 50 13.07 -13.20 8.10
C THR A 50 11.56 -13.02 7.92
N THR A 51 11.08 -13.21 6.70
CA THR A 51 9.64 -13.30 6.40
C THR A 51 9.00 -14.52 7.08
N ALA A 52 7.74 -14.39 7.49
CA ALA A 52 6.92 -15.52 7.93
C ALA A 52 5.64 -15.61 7.09
N ALA A 53 5.11 -16.82 6.95
CA ALA A 53 3.80 -17.01 6.33
C ALA A 53 2.71 -16.39 7.21
N PRO A 54 1.84 -15.51 6.66
CA PRO A 54 0.72 -14.98 7.42
C PRO A 54 -0.26 -16.10 7.81
N PRO A 55 -0.98 -15.97 8.94
CA PRO A 55 -1.99 -16.96 9.31
C PRO A 55 -3.06 -17.08 8.23
N THR A 56 -3.19 -18.25 7.63
CA THR A 56 -4.17 -18.48 6.57
C THR A 56 -5.56 -18.69 7.18
N ASP A 57 -6.39 -17.64 7.20
CA ASP A 57 -7.82 -17.78 7.54
C ASP A 57 -8.60 -18.30 6.33
N TYR A 58 -8.61 -19.62 6.16
CA TYR A 58 -9.32 -20.30 5.08
C TYR A 58 -10.85 -20.10 5.11
N LEU A 59 -11.43 -19.57 6.20
CA LEU A 59 -12.86 -19.31 6.31
C LEU A 59 -13.29 -18.00 5.62
N ASN A 60 -12.35 -17.08 5.39
CA ASN A 60 -12.61 -15.80 4.71
C ASN A 60 -11.81 -15.70 3.42
N ALA A 61 -12.24 -16.41 2.37
CA ALA A 61 -11.58 -16.38 1.06
C ALA A 61 -11.39 -14.96 0.48
N HIS A 62 -12.28 -14.02 0.81
CA HIS A 62 -12.18 -12.61 0.41
C HIS A 62 -11.09 -11.82 1.16
N LYS A 63 -10.52 -12.38 2.23
CA LYS A 63 -9.40 -11.80 2.99
C LYS A 63 -8.07 -12.46 2.68
N LEU A 64 -8.04 -13.50 1.85
CA LEU A 64 -6.79 -14.12 1.45
C LEU A 64 -5.97 -13.10 0.63
N PRO A 65 -4.69 -12.89 0.97
CA PRO A 65 -3.85 -12.01 0.19
C PRO A 65 -3.70 -12.56 -1.23
N VAL A 66 -3.77 -11.68 -2.22
CA VAL A 66 -3.62 -12.04 -3.65
C VAL A 66 -2.24 -12.66 -3.90
N PHE A 67 -1.24 -12.24 -3.14
CA PHE A 67 0.13 -12.77 -3.17
C PHE A 67 0.53 -13.29 -1.80
N THR A 68 1.17 -14.45 -1.77
CA THR A 68 1.80 -15.01 -0.58
C THR A 68 3.30 -15.04 -0.77
N VAL A 69 4.05 -14.77 0.30
CA VAL A 69 5.50 -14.73 0.30
C VAL A 69 6.02 -15.91 1.10
N ARG A 70 7.05 -16.58 0.57
CA ARG A 70 7.69 -17.73 1.23
C ARG A 70 8.31 -17.27 2.55
N GLU A 71 8.18 -18.09 3.58
CA GLU A 71 8.85 -17.87 4.87
C GLU A 71 10.37 -18.07 4.78
N GLY A 72 11.11 -17.48 5.71
CA GLY A 72 12.56 -17.62 5.82
C GLY A 72 13.36 -16.81 4.79
N ILE A 73 12.75 -15.84 4.10
CA ILE A 73 13.50 -14.90 3.26
C ILE A 73 14.10 -13.84 4.18
N ASP A 74 15.41 -13.65 4.07
CA ASP A 74 16.15 -12.63 4.78
C ASP A 74 15.55 -11.22 4.58
N VAL A 75 15.54 -10.42 5.64
CA VAL A 75 14.94 -9.07 5.65
C VAL A 75 15.56 -8.13 4.62
N GLU A 76 16.88 -8.15 4.42
CA GLU A 76 17.56 -7.28 3.45
C GLU A 76 17.13 -7.65 2.03
N VAL A 77 17.12 -8.95 1.74
CA VAL A 77 16.65 -9.48 0.46
C VAL A 77 15.19 -9.11 0.22
N ALA A 78 14.32 -9.30 1.21
CA ALA A 78 12.90 -8.97 1.12
C ALA A 78 12.66 -7.48 0.87
N LEU A 79 13.33 -6.60 1.62
CA LEU A 79 13.24 -5.14 1.46
C LEU A 79 13.80 -4.69 0.10
N GLN A 80 14.84 -5.34 -0.41
CA GLN A 80 15.35 -5.08 -1.75
C GLN A 80 14.32 -5.39 -2.84
N HIS A 81 13.55 -6.48 -2.69
CA HIS A 81 12.45 -6.81 -3.61
C HIS A 81 11.30 -5.80 -3.50
N VAL A 82 10.94 -5.37 -2.28
CA VAL A 82 9.95 -4.30 -2.07
C VAL A 82 10.38 -3.02 -2.80
N SER A 83 11.64 -2.62 -2.66
CA SER A 83 12.19 -1.45 -3.33
C SER A 83 12.07 -1.53 -4.86
N PHE A 84 12.39 -2.69 -5.45
CA PHE A 84 12.24 -2.89 -6.89
C PHE A 84 10.79 -2.85 -7.36
N LEU A 85 9.87 -3.44 -6.60
CA LEU A 85 8.44 -3.43 -6.91
C LEU A 85 7.86 -2.01 -6.86
N LEU A 86 8.23 -1.23 -5.85
CA LEU A 86 7.79 0.17 -5.74
C LEU A 86 8.38 1.05 -6.84
N LYS A 87 9.65 0.83 -7.20
CA LYS A 87 10.29 1.53 -8.33
C LYS A 87 9.63 1.21 -9.67
N ALA A 88 9.22 -0.04 -9.88
CA ALA A 88 8.46 -0.43 -11.06
C ALA A 88 7.09 0.25 -11.11
N ALA A 89 6.38 0.29 -9.97
CA ALA A 89 5.10 1.00 -9.86
C ALA A 89 5.24 2.51 -10.16
N GLU A 90 6.26 3.16 -9.62
CA GLU A 90 6.57 4.57 -9.87
C GLU A 90 6.82 4.84 -11.36
N TYR A 91 7.69 4.05 -11.99
CA TYR A 91 8.01 4.20 -13.41
C TYR A 91 6.77 4.09 -14.31
N VAL A 92 5.90 3.11 -14.03
CA VAL A 92 4.66 2.91 -14.79
C VAL A 92 3.65 4.04 -14.52
N ALA A 93 3.62 4.61 -13.31
CA ALA A 93 2.77 5.74 -12.98
C ALA A 93 3.18 7.03 -13.70
N ASP A 94 4.49 7.27 -13.85
CA ASP A 94 5.01 8.41 -14.61
C ASP A 94 4.64 8.29 -16.11
N ASP A 95 4.77 7.09 -16.68
CA ASP A 95 4.43 6.80 -18.08
C ASP A 95 2.91 6.92 -18.35
N LEU A 96 2.08 6.52 -17.37
CA LEU A 96 0.62 6.64 -17.41
C LEU A 96 0.14 8.09 -17.59
N GLY A 97 0.80 9.06 -16.96
CA GLY A 97 0.48 10.49 -17.10
C GLY A 97 0.63 11.02 -18.52
N SER A 98 1.36 10.30 -19.38
CA SER A 98 1.67 10.70 -20.76
C SER A 98 0.96 9.87 -21.84
N SER A 99 0.23 8.81 -21.46
CA SER A 99 -0.25 7.76 -22.37
C SER A 99 -1.69 7.94 -22.88
N ALA A 100 -1.95 7.46 -24.11
CA ALA A 100 -3.30 7.39 -24.68
C ALA A 100 -4.19 6.35 -23.95
N ARG A 101 -5.52 6.57 -23.92
CA ARG A 101 -6.49 5.92 -23.01
C ARG A 101 -6.48 4.39 -22.95
N ASP A 102 -6.02 3.70 -23.99
CA ASP A 102 -6.04 2.23 -24.03
C ASP A 102 -4.83 1.60 -23.31
N LEU A 103 -3.67 2.25 -23.35
CA LEU A 103 -2.47 1.80 -22.61
C LEU A 103 -2.61 2.04 -21.09
N ALA A 104 -3.44 3.01 -20.73
CA ALA A 104 -3.68 3.38 -19.34
C ALA A 104 -4.24 2.23 -18.49
N ARG A 105 -5.06 1.34 -19.07
CA ARG A 105 -5.62 0.21 -18.32
C ARG A 105 -4.54 -0.80 -17.91
N ASP A 106 -3.66 -1.16 -18.82
CA ASP A 106 -2.61 -2.16 -18.59
C ASP A 106 -1.55 -1.60 -17.62
N GLN A 107 -1.25 -0.30 -17.73
CA GLN A 107 -0.39 0.43 -16.79
C GLN A 107 -0.99 0.45 -15.37
N ILE A 108 -2.28 0.76 -15.23
CA ILE A 108 -2.97 0.73 -13.92
C ILE A 108 -2.93 -0.68 -13.30
N TRP A 109 -3.12 -1.71 -14.12
CA TRP A 109 -3.03 -3.10 -13.67
C TRP A 109 -1.62 -3.43 -13.16
N SER A 110 -0.58 -3.04 -13.92
CA SER A 110 0.83 -3.24 -13.56
C SER A 110 1.22 -2.53 -12.26
N ILE A 111 0.78 -1.29 -12.06
CA ILE A 111 0.97 -0.54 -10.81
C ILE A 111 0.30 -1.28 -9.65
N THR A 112 -0.97 -1.68 -9.83
CA THR A 112 -1.74 -2.39 -8.79
C THR A 112 -1.04 -3.66 -8.34
N HIS A 113 -0.57 -4.48 -9.29
CA HIS A 113 0.13 -5.73 -8.98
C HIS A 113 1.46 -5.49 -8.27
N SER A 114 2.21 -4.48 -8.71
CA SER A 114 3.50 -4.13 -8.12
C SER A 114 3.33 -3.69 -6.65
N VAL A 115 2.30 -2.89 -6.36
CA VAL A 115 1.96 -2.45 -5.00
C VAL A 115 1.41 -3.60 -4.14
N GLU A 116 0.55 -4.45 -4.69
CA GLU A 116 0.01 -5.62 -3.97
C GLU A 116 1.12 -6.61 -3.59
N MET A 117 2.07 -6.88 -4.49
CA MET A 117 3.23 -7.71 -4.19
C MET A 117 4.13 -7.08 -3.13
N ALA A 118 4.40 -5.77 -3.23
CA ALA A 118 5.20 -5.06 -2.23
C ALA A 118 4.56 -5.15 -0.84
N ARG A 119 3.23 -4.96 -0.77
CA ARG A 119 2.46 -5.10 0.47
C ARG A 119 2.54 -6.52 1.03
N ALA A 120 2.42 -7.55 0.20
CA ALA A 120 2.51 -8.94 0.65
C ALA A 120 3.87 -9.27 1.29
N VAL A 121 4.96 -8.72 0.74
CA VAL A 121 6.31 -8.88 1.32
C VAL A 121 6.42 -8.16 2.67
N VAL A 122 5.92 -6.93 2.78
CA VAL A 122 5.91 -6.19 4.05
C VAL A 122 5.08 -6.91 5.11
N GLU A 123 3.89 -7.42 4.75
CA GLU A 123 3.05 -8.17 5.67
C GLU A 123 3.75 -9.45 6.16
N ALA A 124 4.47 -10.15 5.28
CA ALA A 124 5.25 -11.32 5.65
C ALA A 124 6.41 -10.98 6.60
N LEU A 125 7.07 -9.83 6.41
CA LEU A 125 8.10 -9.32 7.33
C LEU A 125 7.51 -8.96 8.70
N LEU A 126 6.36 -8.30 8.74
CA LEU A 126 5.66 -7.97 9.98
C LEU A 126 5.20 -9.24 10.71
N CYS A 127 4.73 -10.25 9.99
CA CYS A 127 4.43 -11.56 10.56
C CYS A 127 5.66 -12.24 11.18
N GLY A 128 6.83 -12.08 10.56
CA GLY A 128 8.11 -12.54 11.11
C GLY A 128 8.44 -11.82 12.42
N ALA A 129 8.30 -10.49 12.44
CA ALA A 129 8.52 -9.65 13.63
C ALA A 129 7.70 -10.11 14.85
N HIS A 130 6.40 -10.37 14.65
CA HIS A 130 5.49 -10.76 15.72
C HIS A 130 5.75 -12.18 16.26
N ARG A 131 6.43 -13.05 15.49
CA ARG A 131 6.80 -14.40 15.93
C ARG A 131 8.11 -14.42 16.71
N SER A 132 8.99 -13.44 16.50
CA SER A 132 10.25 -13.30 17.24
C SER A 132 10.05 -12.81 18.69
N ASP A 133 8.89 -12.23 19.01
CA ASP A 133 8.54 -11.68 20.34
C ASP A 133 7.92 -12.71 21.32
N THR A 134 7.85 -14.00 20.95
CA THR A 134 7.42 -15.12 21.81
C THR A 134 8.55 -16.09 22.10
#